data_AF-A0A1V5PX05-F1
#
_entry.id   AF-A0A1V5PX05-F1
#
_cell.length_a   1.000
_cell.length_b   1.000
_cell.length_c   1.000
_cell.angle_alpha   90.00
_cell.angle_beta   90.00
_cell.angle_gamma   90.00
#
_symmetry.space_group_name_H-M   'P 1'
#
loop_
_entity.id
_entity.type
_entity.pdbx_description
1 polymer ?
#
loop_
_entity_poly.entity_id
_entity_poly.type
_entity_poly.pdbx_seq_one_letter_code
_entity_poly.pdbx_strand_id
1 'polypeptide(L)'
;MKNERWIFYAVGLLLLLLVGFVLIWGALSGRLPQVAGPGAQNAEAQSVLWTGLAPPIDYAAAEQTAHVKAQAWAADATLIRAEATWRPTGEWITTESPPVSWTYIYYAASESAVKSVSMRGEQLFDTPATEVPNAPRGLNEFPPATPVESAWLTFRAAGGEEFLKTNENAAVQLQLQATPEGDRWVISAFNPTAKHQVTIDATTGLLLNP
;
A
#
# COMPACT_ATOMS: atom_id res chain seq x y z
N MET A 1 68.27 18.24 -15.58
CA MET A 1 67.11 18.31 -14.65
C MET A 1 65.92 19.12 -15.17
N LYS A 2 65.71 19.30 -16.49
CA LYS A 2 64.51 19.97 -17.06
C LYS A 2 63.44 18.99 -17.58
N ASN A 3 63.78 17.71 -17.73
CA ASN A 3 62.93 16.72 -18.41
C ASN A 3 62.05 15.88 -17.46
N GLU A 4 62.09 16.08 -16.14
CA GLU A 4 61.29 15.29 -15.19
C GLU A 4 59.93 15.95 -14.87
N ARG A 5 59.82 17.27 -15.06
CA ARG A 5 58.59 18.01 -14.77
C ARG A 5 57.42 17.65 -15.69
N TRP A 6 57.69 17.24 -16.93
CA TRP A 6 56.63 16.87 -17.88
C TRP A 6 55.90 15.57 -17.49
N ILE A 7 56.57 14.67 -16.77
CA ILE A 7 55.98 13.41 -16.30
C ILE A 7 54.90 13.70 -15.25
N PHE A 8 55.17 14.65 -14.34
CA PHE A 8 54.18 15.06 -13.34
C PHE A 8 52.95 15.71 -13.98
N TYR A 9 53.13 16.50 -15.04
CA TYR A 9 52.00 17.06 -15.79
C TYR A 9 51.22 15.99 -16.56
N ALA A 10 51.90 15.02 -17.17
CA ALA A 10 51.25 13.91 -17.88
C ALA A 10 50.45 13.02 -16.92
N VAL A 11 51.00 12.69 -15.75
CA VAL A 11 50.32 11.90 -14.72
C VAL A 11 49.13 12.68 -14.13
N GLY A 12 49.30 13.98 -13.87
CA GLY A 12 48.21 14.84 -13.40
C GLY A 12 47.04 14.92 -14.38
N LEU A 13 47.33 15.09 -15.67
CA LEU A 13 46.31 15.11 -16.72
C LEU A 13 45.58 13.77 -16.82
N LEU A 14 46.32 12.65 -16.74
CA LEU A 14 45.75 11.31 -16.85
C LEU A 14 44.81 10.99 -15.68
N LEU A 15 45.17 11.38 -14.45
CA LEU A 15 44.29 11.25 -13.28
C LEU A 15 43.02 12.09 -13.43
N LEU A 16 43.13 13.31 -13.96
CA LEU A 16 41.99 14.20 -14.19
C LEU A 16 41.00 13.59 -15.21
N LEU A 17 41.53 13.00 -16.29
CA LEU A 17 40.72 12.31 -17.29
C LEU A 17 40.06 11.05 -16.72
N LEU A 18 40.75 10.30 -15.86
CA LEU A 18 40.20 9.12 -15.20
C LEU A 18 39.03 9.48 -14.27
N VAL A 19 39.17 10.54 -13.48
CA VAL A 19 38.07 11.06 -12.64
C VAL A 19 36.90 11.53 -13.49
N GLY A 20 37.16 12.28 -14.57
CA GLY A 20 36.12 12.70 -15.52
C GLY A 20 35.38 11.52 -16.14
N PHE A 21 36.11 10.48 -16.56
CA PHE A 21 35.53 9.27 -17.13
C PHE A 21 34.64 8.52 -16.13
N VAL A 22 35.10 8.35 -14.88
CA VAL A 22 34.31 7.70 -13.81
C VAL A 22 33.03 8.48 -13.51
N LEU A 23 33.08 9.82 -13.49
CA LEU A 23 31.90 10.66 -13.28
C LEU A 23 30.89 10.56 -14.43
N ILE A 24 31.37 10.63 -15.68
CA ILE A 24 30.50 10.52 -16.86
C ILE A 24 29.89 9.12 -16.96
N TRP A 25 30.69 8.08 -16.71
CA TRP A 25 30.23 6.69 -16.70
C TRP A 25 29.21 6.44 -15.59
N GLY A 26 29.44 6.97 -14.39
CA GLY A 26 28.48 6.92 -13.28
C GLY A 26 27.16 7.59 -13.60
N ALA A 27 27.20 8.75 -14.27
CA ALA A 27 25.99 9.50 -14.67
C ALA A 27 25.18 8.75 -15.73
N LEU A 28 25.83 8.14 -16.71
CA LEU A 28 25.18 7.35 -17.76
C LEU A 28 24.64 6.00 -17.25
N SER A 29 25.30 5.40 -16.26
CA SER A 29 24.89 4.09 -15.70
C SER A 29 23.86 4.19 -14.57
N GLY A 30 23.39 5.39 -14.22
CA GLY A 30 22.42 5.60 -13.14
C GLY A 30 22.96 5.25 -11.74
N ARG A 31 24.28 5.12 -11.58
CA ARG A 31 24.95 4.66 -10.35
C ARG A 31 25.60 5.77 -9.53
N LEU A 32 25.47 7.04 -9.94
CA LEU A 32 25.84 8.14 -9.05
C LEU A 32 24.80 8.30 -7.95
N PRO A 33 25.22 8.58 -6.70
CA PRO A 33 24.30 9.07 -5.68
C PRO A 33 23.69 10.37 -6.22
N GLN A 34 22.38 10.38 -6.42
CA GLN A 34 21.65 11.59 -6.78
C GLN A 34 21.84 12.58 -5.63
N VAL A 35 22.74 13.53 -5.81
CA VAL A 35 22.82 14.70 -4.94
C VAL A 35 21.53 15.46 -5.19
N ALA A 36 20.58 15.32 -4.27
CA ALA A 36 19.32 16.02 -4.27
C ALA A 36 19.61 17.52 -4.49
N GLY A 37 19.17 18.05 -5.63
CA GLY A 37 19.30 19.48 -5.90
C GLY A 37 18.55 20.28 -4.82
N PRO A 38 18.98 21.52 -4.52
CA PRO A 38 18.23 22.42 -3.67
C PRO A 38 16.92 22.78 -4.40
N GLY A 39 15.87 22.00 -4.17
CA GLY A 39 14.64 22.01 -4.97
C GLY A 39 14.00 20.64 -5.18
N ALA A 40 14.70 19.54 -4.86
CA ALA A 40 14.07 18.25 -4.64
C ALA A 40 13.24 18.38 -3.36
N GLN A 41 11.98 18.78 -3.52
CA GLN A 41 10.97 18.65 -2.47
C GLN A 41 11.12 17.25 -1.93
N ASN A 42 11.33 17.15 -0.62
CA ASN A 42 11.19 15.91 0.08
C ASN A 42 9.91 15.26 -0.45
N ALA A 43 10.04 14.13 -1.14
CA ALA A 43 8.96 13.17 -1.17
C ALA A 43 8.89 12.63 0.26
N GLU A 44 8.43 13.50 1.18
CA GLU A 44 7.72 13.07 2.35
C GLU A 44 6.61 12.23 1.76
N ALA A 45 6.79 10.90 1.85
CA ALA A 45 5.66 10.00 1.87
C ALA A 45 4.80 10.49 3.03
N GLN A 46 3.94 11.48 2.75
CA GLN A 46 2.95 11.96 3.67
C GLN A 46 2.04 10.76 3.85
N SER A 47 2.29 10.00 4.91
CA SER A 47 1.33 9.06 5.45
C SER A 47 0.13 9.92 5.83
N VAL A 48 -0.80 10.09 4.90
CA VAL A 48 -1.95 10.94 5.14
C VAL A 48 -2.76 10.27 6.24
N LEU A 49 -2.71 10.86 7.43
CA LEU A 49 -3.47 10.40 8.57
C LEU A 49 -4.93 10.83 8.35
N TRP A 50 -5.71 9.96 7.71
CA TRP A 50 -7.10 10.24 7.40
C TRP A 50 -7.93 10.24 8.70
N THR A 51 -8.42 11.43 9.08
CA THR A 51 -9.39 11.61 10.17
C THR A 51 -10.76 11.97 9.60
N GLY A 52 -11.82 11.53 10.27
CA GLY A 52 -13.22 11.85 9.93
C GLY A 52 -13.93 10.87 8.98
N LEU A 53 -15.25 11.04 8.87
CA LEU A 53 -16.13 10.30 7.96
C LEU A 53 -15.84 10.74 6.52
N ALA A 54 -15.34 9.84 5.68
CA ALA A 54 -15.35 10.07 4.23
C ALA A 54 -16.77 9.79 3.70
N PRO A 55 -17.24 10.49 2.63
CA PRO A 55 -18.43 10.05 1.92
C PRO A 55 -18.24 8.58 1.56
N PRO A 56 -19.21 7.70 1.89
CA PRO A 56 -19.08 6.29 1.58
C PRO A 56 -18.93 6.15 0.07
N ILE A 57 -17.81 5.56 -0.35
CA ILE A 57 -17.62 5.15 -1.74
C ILE A 57 -18.05 3.69 -1.86
N ASP A 58 -18.82 3.40 -2.91
CA ASP A 58 -19.13 2.02 -3.25
C ASP A 58 -17.84 1.24 -3.49
N TYR A 59 -17.68 0.15 -2.75
CA TYR A 59 -16.48 -0.67 -2.72
C TYR A 59 -16.10 -1.24 -4.09
N ALA A 60 -17.10 -1.61 -4.90
CA ALA A 60 -16.88 -2.15 -6.24
C ALA A 60 -16.54 -1.04 -7.25
N ALA A 61 -17.23 0.10 -7.18
CA ALA A 61 -16.95 1.26 -8.04
C ALA A 61 -15.56 1.85 -7.78
N ALA A 62 -15.13 1.91 -6.51
CA ALA A 62 -13.78 2.33 -6.14
C ALA A 62 -12.72 1.38 -6.72
N GLU A 63 -12.93 0.07 -6.63
CA GLU A 63 -12.01 -0.91 -7.21
C GLU A 63 -11.92 -0.75 -8.72
N GLN A 64 -13.04 -0.62 -9.43
CA GLN A 64 -13.05 -0.46 -10.89
C GLN A 64 -12.20 0.74 -11.34
N THR A 65 -12.27 1.84 -10.60
CA THR A 65 -11.46 3.04 -10.88
C THR A 65 -9.98 2.79 -10.58
N ALA A 66 -9.67 2.13 -9.46
CA ALA A 66 -8.32 1.73 -9.11
C ALA A 66 -7.72 0.71 -10.11
N HIS A 67 -8.55 -0.18 -10.64
CA HIS A 67 -8.18 -1.23 -11.58
C HIS A 67 -7.72 -0.63 -12.91
N VAL A 68 -8.43 0.37 -13.44
CA VAL A 68 -8.02 1.10 -14.65
C VAL A 68 -6.64 1.74 -14.47
N LYS A 69 -6.38 2.32 -13.28
CA LYS A 69 -5.07 2.90 -12.96
C LYS A 69 -3.97 1.82 -12.85
N ALA A 70 -4.29 0.66 -12.29
CA ALA A 70 -3.36 -0.46 -12.20
C ALA A 70 -3.04 -1.06 -13.58
N GLN A 71 -4.05 -1.24 -14.45
CA GLN A 71 -3.87 -1.71 -15.82
C GLN A 71 -3.06 -0.75 -16.70
N ALA A 72 -3.19 0.56 -16.46
CA ALA A 72 -2.34 1.56 -17.11
C ALA A 72 -0.88 1.49 -16.68
N TRP A 73 -0.60 0.93 -15.49
CA TRP A 73 0.77 0.64 -15.05
C TRP A 73 1.28 -0.68 -15.63
N ALA A 74 0.48 -1.76 -15.55
CA ALA A 74 0.81 -3.06 -16.11
C ALA A 74 -0.48 -3.78 -16.55
N ALA A 75 -0.53 -4.23 -17.81
CA ALA A 75 -1.74 -4.79 -18.39
C ALA A 75 -2.21 -6.11 -17.73
N ASP A 76 -1.29 -6.83 -17.09
CA ASP A 76 -1.53 -8.07 -16.34
C ASP A 76 -1.71 -7.84 -14.83
N ALA A 77 -1.95 -6.59 -14.39
CA ALA A 77 -2.20 -6.28 -12.99
C ALA A 77 -3.43 -7.03 -12.45
N THR A 78 -3.21 -7.81 -11.39
CA THR A 78 -4.24 -8.60 -10.69
C THR A 78 -4.40 -8.12 -9.25
N LEU A 79 -5.64 -8.03 -8.77
CA LEU A 79 -5.92 -7.61 -7.40
C LEU A 79 -5.53 -8.73 -6.42
N ILE A 80 -4.68 -8.42 -5.45
CA ILE A 80 -4.21 -9.39 -4.44
C ILE A 80 -4.77 -9.10 -3.05
N ARG A 81 -5.17 -7.86 -2.79
CA ARG A 81 -5.66 -7.40 -1.50
C ARG A 81 -6.44 -6.10 -1.64
N ALA A 82 -7.50 -5.96 -0.85
CA ALA A 82 -8.18 -4.69 -0.62
C ALA A 82 -8.21 -4.42 0.88
N GLU A 83 -7.90 -3.20 1.30
CA GLU A 83 -7.87 -2.84 2.71
C GLU A 83 -8.37 -1.43 2.97
N ALA A 84 -8.91 -1.25 4.17
CA ALA A 84 -9.45 0.01 4.65
C ALA A 84 -9.05 0.17 6.11
N THR A 85 -8.73 1.40 6.52
CA THR A 85 -8.45 1.73 7.93
C THR A 85 -9.16 3.00 8.32
N TRP A 86 -9.84 3.00 9.46
CA TRP A 86 -10.46 4.19 10.04
C TRP A 86 -10.38 4.16 11.56
N ARG A 87 -10.62 5.31 12.17
CA ARG A 87 -10.78 5.43 13.63
C ARG A 87 -12.23 5.78 13.91
N PRO A 88 -13.05 4.85 14.43
CA PRO A 88 -14.40 5.13 14.84
C PRO A 88 -14.44 6.25 15.90
N THR A 89 -15.27 7.27 15.70
CA THR A 89 -15.52 8.34 16.68
C THR A 89 -17.02 8.47 16.91
N GLY A 90 -17.51 8.30 18.14
CA GLY A 90 -18.87 8.67 18.63
C GLY A 90 -20.09 8.01 17.95
N GLU A 91 -20.16 8.03 16.62
CA GLU A 91 -21.32 7.70 15.78
C GLU A 91 -21.20 6.32 15.10
N TRP A 92 -20.11 5.58 15.36
CA TRP A 92 -19.88 4.27 14.73
C TRP A 92 -20.90 3.21 15.16
N ILE A 93 -21.47 3.35 16.36
CA ILE A 93 -22.48 2.42 16.89
C ILE A 93 -23.71 2.37 16.00
N THR A 94 -24.07 3.52 15.40
CA THR A 94 -25.22 3.68 14.51
C THR A 94 -24.87 3.50 13.03
N THR A 95 -23.60 3.23 12.69
CA THR A 95 -23.19 3.09 11.30
C THR A 95 -23.28 1.62 10.86
N GLU A 96 -24.07 1.36 9.82
CA GLU A 96 -24.26 0.01 9.26
C GLU A 96 -23.06 -0.47 8.44
N SER A 97 -22.37 0.45 7.75
CA SER A 97 -21.17 0.18 6.94
C SER A 97 -20.02 1.11 7.33
N PRO A 98 -18.78 0.62 7.42
CA PRO A 98 -17.64 1.44 7.82
C PRO A 98 -17.35 2.56 6.79
N PRO A 99 -17.28 3.84 7.20
CA PRO A 99 -17.03 4.96 6.31
C PRO A 99 -15.53 5.07 6.02
N VAL A 100 -15.07 4.42 4.96
CA VAL A 100 -13.63 4.20 4.76
C VAL A 100 -13.13 4.64 3.38
N SER A 101 -11.88 5.08 3.36
CA SER A 101 -11.05 5.09 2.17
C SER A 101 -10.53 3.66 1.93
N TRP A 102 -10.55 3.22 0.67
CA TRP A 102 -10.06 1.89 0.28
C TRP A 102 -8.70 1.99 -0.37
N THR A 103 -7.83 1.03 -0.09
CA THR A 103 -6.56 0.82 -0.77
C THR A 103 -6.59 -0.56 -1.43
N TYR A 104 -6.38 -0.58 -2.73
CA TYR A 104 -6.32 -1.78 -3.56
C TYR A 104 -4.87 -2.04 -3.93
N ILE A 105 -4.40 -3.26 -3.67
CA ILE A 105 -3.03 -3.66 -3.94
C ILE A 105 -3.05 -4.65 -5.09
N TYR A 106 -2.31 -4.32 -6.14
CA TYR A 106 -2.22 -5.09 -7.36
C TYR A 106 -0.82 -5.68 -7.51
N TYR A 107 -0.74 -6.87 -8.10
CA TYR A 107 0.50 -7.50 -8.53
C TYR A 107 0.51 -7.67 -10.05
N ALA A 108 1.65 -7.39 -10.67
CA ALA A 108 1.89 -7.62 -12.10
C ALA A 108 3.06 -8.61 -12.26
N ALA A 109 2.83 -9.69 -13.00
CA ALA A 109 3.84 -10.72 -13.22
C ALA A 109 4.93 -10.24 -14.18
N SER A 110 4.57 -9.42 -15.19
CA SER A 110 5.53 -8.82 -16.13
C SER A 110 6.55 -7.92 -15.43
N GLU A 111 6.11 -7.22 -14.38
CA GLU A 111 6.93 -6.29 -13.60
C GLU A 111 7.57 -6.93 -12.36
N SER A 112 7.11 -8.13 -11.97
CA SER A 112 7.48 -8.77 -10.69
C SER A 112 7.35 -7.80 -9.49
N ALA A 113 6.31 -6.98 -9.50
CA ALA A 113 6.15 -5.87 -8.58
C ALA A 113 4.69 -5.72 -8.12
N VAL A 114 4.52 -5.02 -7.00
CA VAL A 114 3.22 -4.64 -6.46
C VAL A 114 3.01 -3.14 -6.51
N LYS A 115 1.76 -2.71 -6.68
CA LYS A 115 1.37 -1.30 -6.66
C LYS A 115 0.09 -1.11 -5.86
N SER A 116 0.07 -0.07 -5.03
CA SER A 116 -1.11 0.32 -4.26
C SER A 116 -1.81 1.49 -4.92
N VAL A 117 -3.14 1.42 -5.02
CA VAL A 117 -4.01 2.49 -5.48
C VAL A 117 -5.10 2.69 -4.43
N SER A 118 -5.15 3.88 -3.85
CA SER A 118 -6.10 4.26 -2.81
C SER A 118 -7.17 5.22 -3.35
N MET A 119 -8.40 5.00 -2.91
CA MET A 119 -9.58 5.78 -3.25
C MET A 119 -10.19 6.39 -1.99
N ARG A 120 -10.48 7.69 -2.01
CA ARG A 120 -11.25 8.40 -0.97
C ARG A 120 -12.28 9.30 -1.63
N GLY A 121 -13.53 8.87 -1.65
CA GLY A 121 -14.53 9.47 -2.55
C GLY A 121 -13.98 9.43 -3.98
N GLU A 122 -14.05 10.54 -4.70
CA GLU A 122 -13.54 10.65 -6.08
C GLU A 122 -12.01 10.85 -6.18
N GLN A 123 -11.31 10.98 -5.04
CA GLN A 123 -9.87 11.21 -5.03
C GLN A 123 -9.12 9.89 -5.18
N LEU A 124 -8.19 9.86 -6.12
CA LEU A 124 -7.29 8.74 -6.39
C LEU A 124 -5.86 9.09 -5.97
N PHE A 125 -5.22 8.19 -5.24
CA PHE A 125 -3.82 8.26 -4.84
C PHE A 125 -3.14 6.95 -5.21
N ASP A 126 -1.94 6.98 -5.76
CA ASP A 126 -1.17 5.76 -6.01
C ASP A 126 0.25 5.87 -5.45
N THR A 127 0.82 4.72 -5.06
CA THR A 127 2.22 4.64 -4.67
C THR A 127 3.06 4.13 -5.84
N PRO A 128 4.37 4.44 -5.87
CA PRO A 128 5.29 3.78 -6.78
C PRO A 128 5.23 2.26 -6.62
N ALA A 129 5.44 1.53 -7.73
CA ALA A 129 5.51 0.07 -7.70
C ALA A 129 6.77 -0.38 -6.94
N THR A 130 6.66 -1.50 -6.23
CA THR A 130 7.75 -2.09 -5.45
C THR A 130 7.96 -3.53 -5.89
N GLU A 131 9.18 -3.88 -6.29
CA GLU A 131 9.54 -5.25 -6.66
C GLU A 131 9.32 -6.20 -5.48
N VAL A 132 8.81 -7.40 -5.78
CA VAL A 132 8.60 -8.45 -4.78
C VAL A 132 9.31 -9.74 -5.19
N PRO A 133 9.97 -10.43 -4.24
CA PRO A 133 10.77 -11.61 -4.57
C PRO A 133 9.92 -12.84 -4.92
N ASN A 134 8.65 -12.88 -4.49
CA ASN A 134 7.75 -13.99 -4.72
C ASN A 134 6.41 -13.45 -5.20
N ALA A 135 5.83 -14.12 -6.21
CA ALA A 135 4.52 -13.80 -6.73
C ALA A 135 3.45 -14.04 -5.64
N PRO A 136 2.71 -13.00 -5.20
CA PRO A 136 1.58 -13.17 -4.30
C PRO A 136 0.41 -13.83 -5.03
N ARG A 137 -0.48 -14.47 -4.26
CA ARG A 137 -1.74 -15.01 -4.78
C ARG A 137 -2.74 -13.86 -5.00
N GLY A 138 -3.39 -13.84 -6.17
CA GLY A 138 -4.53 -12.97 -6.45
C GLY A 138 -5.80 -13.41 -5.72
N LEU A 139 -6.70 -12.46 -5.46
CA LEU A 139 -8.06 -12.79 -5.01
C LEU A 139 -8.74 -13.66 -6.08
N ASN A 140 -9.57 -14.61 -5.65
CA ASN A 140 -10.31 -15.45 -6.60
C ASN A 140 -11.46 -14.68 -7.24
N GLU A 141 -12.09 -13.79 -6.47
CA GLU A 141 -13.22 -12.97 -6.92
C GLU A 141 -13.22 -11.61 -6.21
N PHE A 142 -13.68 -10.58 -6.93
CA PHE A 142 -13.96 -9.28 -6.38
C PHE A 142 -15.17 -8.65 -7.09
N PRO A 143 -16.15 -8.08 -6.36
CA PRO A 143 -16.30 -8.14 -4.90
C PRO A 143 -16.55 -9.58 -4.42
N PRO A 144 -16.17 -9.94 -3.18
CA PRO A 144 -16.41 -11.28 -2.66
C PRO A 144 -17.90 -11.52 -2.38
N ALA A 145 -18.32 -12.79 -2.34
CA ALA A 145 -19.71 -13.16 -2.05
C ALA A 145 -20.20 -12.68 -0.67
N THR A 146 -19.33 -12.66 0.34
CA THR A 146 -19.59 -12.00 1.63
C THR A 146 -19.12 -10.55 1.59
N PRO A 147 -20.03 -9.57 1.55
CA PRO A 147 -19.67 -8.17 1.47
C PRO A 147 -19.07 -7.66 2.79
N VAL A 148 -18.41 -6.50 2.73
CA VAL A 148 -17.73 -5.88 3.88
C VAL A 148 -18.71 -5.60 5.03
N GLU A 149 -19.97 -5.27 4.73
CA GLU A 149 -21.03 -5.02 5.71
C GLU A 149 -21.33 -6.27 6.54
N SER A 150 -21.42 -7.43 5.89
CA SER A 150 -21.64 -8.70 6.57
C SER A 150 -20.42 -9.10 7.41
N ALA A 151 -19.21 -8.89 6.88
CA ALA A 151 -18.00 -9.15 7.63
C ALA A 151 -17.88 -8.22 8.86
N TRP A 152 -18.23 -6.95 8.72
CA TRP A 152 -18.27 -5.97 9.79
C TRP A 152 -19.29 -6.34 10.89
N LEU A 153 -20.48 -6.79 10.49
CA LEU A 153 -21.49 -7.28 11.43
C LEU A 153 -20.97 -8.49 12.22
N THR A 154 -20.35 -9.45 11.55
CA THR A 154 -19.74 -10.63 12.20
C THR A 154 -18.63 -10.22 13.18
N PHE A 155 -17.76 -9.27 12.83
CA PHE A 155 -16.75 -8.73 13.74
C PHE A 155 -17.37 -8.11 14.99
N ARG A 156 -18.41 -7.28 14.82
CA ARG A 156 -19.10 -6.66 15.96
C ARG A 156 -19.70 -7.71 16.89
N ALA A 157 -20.36 -8.72 16.33
CA ALA A 157 -20.97 -9.82 17.06
C ALA A 157 -19.93 -10.71 17.78
N ALA A 158 -18.72 -10.83 17.24
CA ALA A 158 -17.62 -11.62 17.80
C ALA A 158 -16.83 -10.91 18.91
N GLY A 159 -17.39 -9.87 19.53
CA GLY A 159 -16.75 -9.12 20.63
C GLY A 159 -16.05 -7.84 20.19
N GLY A 160 -15.99 -7.56 18.89
CA GLY A 160 -15.44 -6.31 18.34
C GLY A 160 -16.20 -5.07 18.82
N GLU A 161 -17.52 -5.17 19.02
CA GLU A 161 -18.30 -4.07 19.57
C GLU A 161 -17.89 -3.70 21.00
N GLU A 162 -17.73 -4.71 21.87
CA GLU A 162 -17.32 -4.47 23.26
C GLU A 162 -15.90 -3.93 23.30
N PHE A 163 -15.00 -4.48 22.48
CA PHE A 163 -13.64 -3.97 22.35
C PHE A 163 -13.62 -2.47 22.02
N LEU A 164 -14.40 -2.04 21.02
CA LEU A 164 -14.45 -0.64 20.58
C LEU A 164 -15.09 0.28 21.61
N LYS A 165 -16.00 -0.21 22.47
CA LYS A 165 -16.56 0.55 23.58
C LYS A 165 -15.55 0.76 24.71
N THR A 166 -14.76 -0.25 25.04
CA THR A 166 -13.75 -0.16 26.11
C THR A 166 -12.47 0.57 25.67
N ASN A 167 -12.15 0.53 24.37
CA ASN A 167 -10.90 1.05 23.82
C ASN A 167 -11.15 2.29 22.96
N GLU A 168 -11.34 3.44 23.62
CA GLU A 168 -11.41 4.72 22.93
C GLU A 168 -10.19 4.92 22.02
N ASN A 169 -10.42 5.53 20.86
CA ASN A 169 -9.40 5.79 19.82
C ASN A 169 -8.79 4.55 19.16
N ALA A 170 -9.37 3.35 19.35
CA ALA A 170 -8.98 2.19 18.55
C ALA A 170 -9.14 2.48 17.06
N ALA A 171 -8.16 2.06 16.26
CA ALA A 171 -8.30 2.00 14.81
C ALA A 171 -8.92 0.65 14.44
N VAL A 172 -9.75 0.64 13.40
CA VAL A 172 -10.22 -0.58 12.77
C VAL A 172 -9.60 -0.68 11.39
N GLN A 173 -9.06 -1.85 11.08
CA GLN A 173 -8.58 -2.24 9.77
C GLN A 173 -9.44 -3.38 9.25
N LEU A 174 -10.00 -3.20 8.05
CA LEU A 174 -10.61 -4.27 7.26
C LEU A 174 -9.63 -4.65 6.18
N GLN A 175 -9.43 -5.94 5.96
CA GLN A 175 -8.55 -6.43 4.91
C GLN A 175 -9.17 -7.66 4.26
N LEU A 176 -9.44 -7.58 2.96
CA LEU A 176 -9.72 -8.73 2.12
C LEU A 176 -8.40 -9.20 1.50
N GLN A 177 -8.02 -10.45 1.74
CA GLN A 177 -6.78 -11.01 1.21
C GLN A 177 -6.92 -12.48 0.81
N ALA A 178 -6.14 -12.88 -0.19
CA ALA A 178 -6.05 -14.28 -0.60
C ALA A 178 -5.21 -15.09 0.41
N THR A 179 -5.67 -16.28 0.75
CA THR A 179 -4.92 -17.27 1.54
C THR A 179 -4.88 -18.62 0.80
N PRO A 180 -4.06 -19.60 1.21
CA PRO A 180 -4.06 -20.92 0.58
C PRO A 180 -5.44 -21.59 0.61
N GLU A 181 -6.21 -21.40 1.69
CA GLU A 181 -7.52 -22.03 1.88
C GLU A 181 -8.69 -21.24 1.24
N GLY A 182 -8.46 -20.02 0.74
CA GLY A 182 -9.50 -19.16 0.16
C GLY A 182 -9.31 -17.68 0.50
N ASP A 183 -10.17 -16.82 -0.04
CA ASP A 183 -10.15 -15.39 0.28
C ASP A 183 -10.77 -15.16 1.66
N ARG A 184 -10.19 -14.24 2.43
CA ARG A 184 -10.61 -13.99 3.81
C ARG A 184 -10.69 -12.51 4.11
N TRP A 185 -11.72 -12.16 4.86
CA TRP A 185 -11.78 -10.91 5.59
C TRP A 185 -11.00 -11.07 6.91
N VAL A 186 -10.00 -10.23 7.11
CA VAL A 186 -9.30 -10.06 8.38
C VAL A 186 -9.68 -8.69 8.90
N ILE A 187 -10.42 -8.65 10.02
CA ILE A 187 -10.86 -7.41 10.63
C ILE A 187 -10.16 -7.28 11.98
N SER A 188 -9.40 -6.22 12.17
CA SER A 188 -8.66 -5.95 13.40
C SER A 188 -9.07 -4.61 13.97
N ALA A 189 -9.42 -4.56 15.24
CA ALA A 189 -9.47 -3.33 16.03
C ALA A 189 -8.26 -3.29 16.97
N PHE A 190 -7.58 -2.16 17.06
CA PHE A 190 -6.38 -2.04 17.87
C PHE A 190 -6.11 -0.61 18.32
N ASN A 191 -5.45 -0.50 19.47
CA ASN A 191 -4.79 0.71 19.97
C ASN A 191 -3.37 0.33 20.45
N PRO A 192 -2.59 1.23 21.05
CA PRO A 192 -1.24 0.89 21.51
C PRO A 192 -1.16 -0.21 22.58
N THR A 193 -2.25 -0.52 23.30
CA THR A 193 -2.25 -1.41 24.47
C THR A 193 -3.07 -2.69 24.28
N ALA A 194 -3.96 -2.72 23.29
CA ALA A 194 -4.91 -3.81 23.09
C ALA A 194 -5.19 -4.03 21.59
N LYS A 195 -5.51 -5.28 21.25
CA LYS A 195 -5.92 -5.70 19.91
C LYS A 195 -7.00 -6.76 20.01
N HIS A 196 -7.99 -6.67 19.13
CA HIS A 196 -8.97 -7.71 18.86
C HIS A 196 -9.03 -7.94 17.34
N GLN A 197 -9.02 -9.19 16.91
CA GLN A 197 -8.98 -9.54 15.50
C GLN A 197 -9.85 -10.76 15.26
N VAL A 198 -10.60 -10.72 14.16
CA VAL A 198 -11.35 -11.87 13.65
C VAL A 198 -10.93 -12.17 12.23
N THR A 199 -11.10 -13.43 11.85
CA THR A 199 -10.92 -13.88 10.46
C THR A 199 -12.21 -14.53 9.99
N ILE A 200 -12.72 -14.08 8.85
CA ILE A 200 -14.01 -14.48 8.29
C ILE A 200 -13.76 -14.98 6.86
N ASP A 201 -14.35 -16.12 6.52
CA ASP A 201 -14.32 -16.64 5.16
C ASP A 201 -15.09 -15.70 4.21
N ALA A 202 -14.44 -15.22 3.14
CA ALA A 202 -15.04 -14.22 2.27
C ALA A 202 -16.13 -14.79 1.34
N THR A 203 -16.29 -16.12 1.28
CA THR A 203 -17.31 -16.78 0.48
C THR A 203 -18.56 -17.08 1.31
N THR A 204 -18.37 -17.68 2.48
CA THR A 204 -19.43 -18.21 3.34
C THR A 204 -19.83 -17.26 4.47
N GLY A 205 -19.00 -16.27 4.79
CA GLY A 205 -19.20 -15.36 5.92
C GLY A 205 -18.99 -16.02 7.29
N LEU A 206 -18.49 -17.25 7.32
CA LEU A 206 -18.23 -17.98 8.56
C LEU A 206 -17.00 -17.42 9.26
N LEU A 207 -17.14 -17.22 10.57
CA LEU A 207 -16.04 -16.90 11.46
C LEU A 207 -15.10 -18.12 11.57
N LEU A 208 -13.84 -17.94 11.21
CA LEU A 208 -12.84 -19.01 11.19
C LEU A 208 -12.02 -19.08 12.47
N ASN A 209 -11.73 -17.92 13.08
CA ASN A 209 -11.04 -17.80 14.37
C ASN A 209 -11.69 -16.65 15.17
N PRO A 210 -12.38 -16.93 16.29
CA PRO A 210 -12.86 -15.92 17.23
C PRO A 210 -11.73 -15.33 18.09
#